data_AF-A0A7W3ZZV1-F1
#
_entry.id   AF-A0A7W3ZZV1-F1
#
_cell.length_a   1.000
_cell.length_b   1.000
_cell.length_c   1.000
_cell.angle_alpha   90.00
_cell.angle_beta   90.00
_cell.angle_gamma   90.00
#
_symmetry.space_group_name_H-M   'P 1'
#
loop_
_entity.id
_entity.type
_entity.pdbx_description
1 polymer ?
#
loop_
_entity_poly.entity_id
_entity_poly.type
_entity_poly.pdbx_seq_one_letter_code
_entity_poly.pdbx_strand_id
1 'polypeptide(L)'
;MNYQRFNQFCASLPATTYVQQWGGSHVWKVGGKVFAIGGWGKDQTPAFTFKTSILNFGFLSEVEGYKPAPYFASRGMKWIQLYDGDAAKDQDLHYYLSESHRLVSLGLTKIKQKQLDLNQNPNDS
;
A
#
# COMPACT_ATOMS: atom_id res chain seq x y z
N MET A 1 12.05 7.43 -4.06
CA MET A 1 11.85 6.80 -2.74
C MET A 1 12.68 5.54 -2.76
N ASN A 2 13.41 5.19 -1.70
CA ASN A 2 14.15 3.93 -1.65
C ASN A 2 13.48 2.95 -0.67
N TYR A 3 13.88 1.67 -0.70
CA TYR A 3 13.26 0.65 0.16
C TYR A 3 13.45 0.90 1.65
N GLN A 4 14.55 1.55 2.06
CA GLN A 4 14.77 1.91 3.46
C GLN A 4 13.71 2.91 3.95
N ARG A 5 13.52 4.02 3.24
CA ARG A 5 12.51 5.04 3.57
C ARG A 5 11.09 4.51 3.45
N PHE A 6 10.82 3.68 2.43
CA PHE A 6 9.56 2.97 2.29
C PHE A 6 9.26 2.08 3.50
N ASN A 7 10.21 1.26 3.93
CA ASN A 7 10.05 0.39 5.10
C ASN A 7 9.88 1.19 6.38
N GLN A 8 10.65 2.26 6.58
CA GLN A 8 10.51 3.16 7.73
C GLN A 8 9.10 3.75 7.81
N PHE A 9 8.58 4.22 6.67
CA PHE A 9 7.24 4.78 6.61
C PHE A 9 6.14 3.74 6.87
N CYS A 10 6.22 2.57 6.22
CA CYS A 10 5.22 1.52 6.46
C CYS A 10 5.25 1.00 7.91
N ALA A 11 6.43 0.97 8.54
CA ALA A 11 6.59 0.60 9.96
C ALA A 11 5.94 1.60 10.91
N SER A 12 5.85 2.88 10.54
CA SER A 12 5.23 3.89 11.40
C SER A 12 3.71 3.86 11.39
N LEU A 13 3.08 3.12 10.46
CA LEU A 13 1.64 3.00 10.38
C LEU A 13 1.10 2.02 11.44
N PRO A 14 -0.10 2.25 12.01
CA PRO A 14 -0.65 1.42 13.08
C PRO A 14 -0.88 -0.04 12.69
N ALA A 15 -0.66 -0.96 13.64
CA ALA A 15 -0.97 -2.38 13.51
C ALA A 15 -0.38 -3.04 12.24
N THR A 16 0.83 -2.61 11.86
CA THR A 16 1.54 -3.15 10.70
C THR A 16 2.48 -4.30 11.07
N THR A 17 2.71 -5.17 10.10
CA THR A 17 3.70 -6.25 10.16
C THR A 17 4.46 -6.31 8.85
N TYR A 18 5.72 -6.73 8.94
CA TYR A 18 6.65 -6.82 7.82
C TYR A 18 7.11 -8.25 7.60
N VAL A 19 7.25 -8.63 6.34
CA VAL A 19 7.97 -9.85 5.94
C VAL A 19 8.67 -9.63 4.61
N GLN A 20 9.90 -10.12 4.49
CA GLN A 20 10.58 -10.18 3.21
C GLN A 20 10.27 -11.53 2.55
N GLN A 21 9.59 -11.50 1.41
CA GLN A 21 9.14 -12.72 0.72
C GLN A 21 8.99 -12.46 -0.80
N TRP A 22 8.62 -13.49 -1.56
CA TRP A 22 8.36 -13.38 -3.01
C TRP A 22 9.56 -12.83 -3.82
N GLY A 23 10.73 -13.44 -3.60
CA GLY A 23 11.96 -13.05 -4.30
C GLY A 23 12.62 -11.78 -3.75
N GLY A 24 12.54 -11.58 -2.42
CA GLY A 24 13.20 -10.46 -1.74
C GLY A 24 12.36 -9.19 -1.61
N SER A 25 11.09 -9.22 -2.04
CA SER A 25 10.17 -8.08 -1.90
C SER A 25 9.81 -7.78 -0.45
N HIS A 26 9.72 -6.49 -0.14
CA HIS A 26 9.30 -5.95 1.14
C HIS A 26 7.78 -5.96 1.24
N VAL A 27 7.18 -6.90 1.97
CA VAL A 27 5.73 -7.05 2.05
C VAL A 27 5.20 -6.53 3.38
N TRP A 28 4.33 -5.52 3.30
CA TRP A 28 3.73 -4.87 4.45
C TRP A 28 2.24 -5.19 4.56
N LYS A 29 1.82 -5.52 5.78
CA LYS A 29 0.45 -5.96 6.10
C LYS A 29 -0.12 -5.15 7.26
N VAL A 30 -1.41 -4.85 7.22
CA VAL A 30 -2.19 -4.32 8.35
C VAL A 30 -3.20 -5.38 8.79
N GLY A 31 -3.19 -5.74 10.07
CA GLY A 31 -4.05 -6.81 10.60
C GLY A 31 -3.94 -8.15 9.85
N GLY A 32 -2.76 -8.46 9.30
CA GLY A 32 -2.48 -9.68 8.54
C GLY A 32 -2.86 -9.63 7.05
N LYS A 33 -3.38 -8.50 6.54
CA LYS A 33 -3.72 -8.30 5.12
C LYS A 33 -2.72 -7.37 4.44
N VAL A 34 -2.26 -7.72 3.25
CA VAL A 34 -1.27 -6.90 2.50
C VAL A 34 -1.88 -5.57 2.09
N PHE A 35 -1.12 -4.48 2.28
CA PHE A 35 -1.47 -3.14 1.79
C PHE A 35 -0.37 -2.51 0.94
N ALA A 36 0.89 -2.88 1.12
CA ALA A 36 1.99 -2.33 0.34
C ALA A 36 3.08 -3.37 0.08
N ILE A 37 3.75 -3.25 -1.06
CA ILE A 37 4.87 -4.09 -1.45
C ILE A 37 5.95 -3.21 -2.08
N GLY A 38 7.18 -3.30 -1.61
CA GLY A 38 8.37 -2.75 -2.29
C GLY A 38 9.12 -3.86 -3.01
N GLY A 39 9.29 -3.75 -4.33
CA GLY A 39 9.96 -4.78 -5.15
C GLY A 39 9.45 -4.83 -6.59
N TRP A 40 10.08 -5.68 -7.41
CA TRP A 40 9.74 -5.93 -8.83
C TRP A 40 9.88 -4.73 -9.77
N GLY A 41 10.79 -3.80 -9.47
CA GLY A 41 11.22 -2.81 -10.46
C GLY A 41 12.12 -3.45 -11.51
N LYS A 42 12.21 -2.81 -12.69
CA LYS A 42 13.13 -3.22 -13.75
C LYS A 42 14.54 -2.72 -13.40
N ASP A 43 15.57 -3.46 -13.79
CA ASP A 43 16.96 -2.99 -13.75
C ASP A 43 17.40 -2.39 -12.40
N GLN A 44 16.94 -3.00 -11.31
CA GLN A 44 17.20 -2.60 -9.91
C GLN A 44 16.57 -1.26 -9.48
N THR A 45 15.68 -0.67 -10.27
CA THR A 45 14.93 0.52 -9.82
C THR A 45 13.92 0.14 -8.72
N PRO A 46 13.70 1.00 -7.71
CA PRO A 46 12.65 0.78 -6.73
C PRO A 46 11.27 0.84 -7.38
N ALA A 47 10.43 -0.15 -7.10
CA ALA A 47 9.02 -0.11 -7.44
C ALA A 47 8.14 -0.40 -6.22
N PHE A 48 6.96 0.22 -6.19
CA PHE A 48 6.07 0.18 -5.04
C PHE A 48 4.65 -0.14 -5.49
N THR A 49 4.09 -1.24 -4.99
CA THR A 49 2.74 -1.67 -5.28
C THR A 49 1.84 -1.46 -4.07
N PHE A 50 0.69 -0.80 -4.27
CA PHE A 50 -0.25 -0.47 -3.19
C PHE A 50 -1.69 -0.54 -3.67
N LYS A 51 -2.61 -0.75 -2.72
CA LYS A 51 -4.05 -0.77 -2.98
C LYS A 51 -4.57 0.65 -3.15
N THR A 52 -5.54 0.82 -4.03
CA THR A 52 -6.14 2.12 -4.33
C THR A 52 -7.66 2.09 -4.19
N SER A 53 -8.27 3.27 -4.10
CA SER A 53 -9.68 3.46 -4.39
C SER A 53 -9.94 3.29 -5.90
N ILE A 54 -11.21 3.22 -6.30
CA ILE A 54 -11.59 3.17 -7.73
C ILE A 54 -11.17 4.47 -8.43
N LEU A 55 -11.37 5.62 -7.77
CA LEU A 55 -11.01 6.93 -8.31
C LEU A 55 -9.49 7.04 -8.53
N ASN A 56 -8.69 6.74 -7.50
CA ASN A 56 -7.23 6.80 -7.61
C ASN A 56 -6.70 5.79 -8.61
N PHE A 57 -7.34 4.61 -8.75
CA PHE A 57 -6.98 3.65 -9.78
C PHE A 57 -7.17 4.22 -11.18
N GLY A 58 -8.33 4.84 -11.44
CA GLY A 58 -8.63 5.46 -12.74
C GLY A 58 -7.64 6.56 -13.07
N PHE A 59 -7.40 7.47 -12.12
CA PHE A 59 -6.43 8.55 -12.31
C PHE A 59 -5.01 8.04 -12.53
N LEU A 60 -4.48 7.22 -11.61
CA LEU A 60 -3.09 6.75 -11.66
C LEU A 60 -2.81 5.83 -12.84
N SER A 61 -3.83 5.16 -13.41
CA SER A 61 -3.62 4.33 -14.60
C SER A 61 -3.25 5.14 -15.83
N GLU A 62 -3.57 6.44 -15.85
CA GLU A 62 -3.27 7.37 -16.94
C GLU A 62 -1.99 8.19 -16.70
N VAL A 63 -1.35 8.06 -15.52
CA VAL A 63 -0.16 8.83 -15.15
C VAL A 63 1.10 8.04 -15.47
N GLU A 64 2.05 8.67 -16.19
CA GLU A 64 3.35 8.08 -16.47
C GLU A 64 4.09 7.68 -15.19
N GLY A 65 4.76 6.52 -15.22
CA GLY A 65 5.42 5.91 -14.06
C GLY A 65 4.52 5.05 -13.18
N TYR A 66 3.21 5.01 -13.45
CA TYR A 66 2.27 4.11 -12.79
C TYR A 66 1.70 3.07 -13.77
N LYS A 67 1.40 1.86 -13.29
CA LYS A 67 0.71 0.83 -14.07
C LYS A 67 -0.13 -0.08 -13.17
N PRO A 68 -1.25 -0.64 -13.67
CA PRO A 68 -2.02 -1.63 -12.93
C PRO A 68 -1.18 -2.83 -12.48
N ALA A 69 -1.49 -3.37 -11.30
CA ALA A 69 -0.86 -4.57 -10.75
C ALA A 69 -1.87 -5.73 -10.70
N PRO A 70 -2.18 -6.37 -11.85
CA PRO A 70 -3.29 -7.33 -11.98
C PRO A 70 -3.13 -8.57 -11.11
N TYR A 71 -1.90 -8.97 -10.78
CA TYR A 71 -1.61 -10.09 -9.88
C TYR A 71 -2.19 -9.91 -8.46
N PHE A 72 -2.51 -8.68 -8.05
CA PHE A 72 -3.14 -8.35 -6.76
C PHE A 72 -4.65 -8.05 -6.86
N ALA A 73 -5.19 -8.00 -8.08
CA ALA A 73 -6.55 -7.53 -8.36
C ALA A 73 -7.66 -8.58 -8.12
N SER A 74 -7.41 -9.57 -7.26
CA SER A 74 -8.42 -10.57 -6.92
C SER A 74 -9.69 -9.89 -6.38
N ARG A 75 -10.86 -10.43 -6.74
CA ARG A 75 -12.18 -9.97 -6.24
C ARG A 75 -12.44 -8.47 -6.47
N GLY A 76 -12.01 -7.93 -7.61
CA GLY A 76 -12.28 -6.54 -8.01
C GLY A 76 -11.47 -5.49 -7.27
N MET A 77 -10.49 -5.89 -6.45
CA MET A 77 -9.59 -4.95 -5.78
C MET A 77 -8.73 -4.18 -6.79
N LYS A 78 -8.50 -2.90 -6.52
CA LYS A 78 -7.71 -2.02 -7.38
C LYS A 78 -6.32 -1.83 -6.78
N TRP A 79 -5.30 -2.14 -7.58
CA TRP A 79 -3.90 -2.11 -7.19
C TRP A 79 -3.08 -1.49 -8.32
N ILE A 80 -2.17 -0.59 -7.93
CA ILE A 80 -1.27 0.12 -8.82
C ILE A 80 0.17 -0.15 -8.38
N GLN A 81 1.09 -0.17 -9.34
CA GLN A 81 2.53 -0.12 -9.11
C GLN A 81 3.08 1.21 -9.62
N LEU A 82 3.74 1.96 -8.75
CA LEU A 82 4.69 3.00 -9.12
C LEU A 82 6.00 2.30 -9.51
N TYR A 83 6.38 2.35 -10.79
CA TYR A 83 7.59 1.69 -11.32
C TYR A 83 8.67 2.66 -11.77
N ASP A 84 8.33 3.94 -11.91
CA ASP A 84 9.27 5.01 -12.22
C ASP A 84 8.92 6.24 -11.36
N GLY A 85 9.77 6.51 -10.38
CA GLY A 85 9.55 7.52 -9.34
C GLY A 85 10.46 8.72 -9.51
N ASP A 86 9.93 9.90 -9.19
CA ASP A 86 10.67 11.15 -9.05
C ASP A 86 10.40 11.78 -7.68
N ALA A 87 10.99 12.94 -7.40
CA ALA A 87 10.82 13.62 -6.11
C ALA A 87 9.36 14.03 -5.82
N ALA A 88 8.56 14.35 -6.84
CA ALA A 88 7.14 14.70 -6.66
C ALA A 88 6.32 13.43 -6.33
N LYS A 89 6.54 12.35 -7.09
CA LYS A 89 5.88 11.06 -6.86
C LYS A 89 6.27 10.44 -5.51
N ASP A 90 7.46 10.73 -5.00
CA ASP A 90 7.87 10.31 -3.65
C ASP A 90 7.01 10.94 -2.56
N GLN A 91 6.65 12.20 -2.72
CA GLN A 91 5.77 12.92 -1.79
C GLN A 91 4.35 12.33 -1.87
N ASP A 92 3.84 12.12 -3.09
CA ASP A 92 2.51 11.52 -3.31
C ASP A 92 2.43 10.06 -2.81
N LEU A 93 3.54 9.32 -2.89
CA LEU A 93 3.60 7.93 -2.46
C LEU A 93 3.27 7.78 -0.97
N HIS A 94 3.68 8.73 -0.11
CA HIS A 94 3.29 8.71 1.30
C HIS A 94 1.78 8.80 1.50
N TYR A 95 1.10 9.64 0.72
CA TYR A 95 -0.35 9.74 0.73
C TYR A 95 -0.99 8.41 0.29
N TYR A 96 -0.54 7.86 -0.85
CA TYR A 96 -1.14 6.63 -1.38
C TYR A 96 -0.88 5.40 -0.50
N LEU A 97 0.28 5.31 0.16
CA LEU A 97 0.57 4.25 1.12
C LEU A 97 -0.31 4.34 2.38
N SER A 98 -0.53 5.56 2.88
CA SER A 98 -1.47 5.82 3.99
C SER A 98 -2.89 5.42 3.61
N GLU A 99 -3.33 5.81 2.42
CA GLU A 99 -4.67 5.50 1.94
C GLU A 99 -4.85 4.00 1.67
N SER A 100 -3.83 3.34 1.12
CA SER A 100 -3.81 1.88 0.97
C SER A 100 -3.97 1.17 2.31
N HIS A 101 -3.21 1.58 3.34
CA HIS A 101 -3.32 1.06 4.69
C HIS A 101 -4.75 1.21 5.24
N ARG A 102 -5.33 2.41 5.10
CA ARG A 102 -6.71 2.69 5.53
C ARG A 102 -7.73 1.83 4.79
N LEU A 103 -7.63 1.71 3.47
CA LEU A 103 -8.55 0.90 2.66
C LEU A 103 -8.50 -0.59 3.02
N VAL A 104 -7.31 -1.11 3.34
CA VAL A 104 -7.15 -2.49 3.77
C VAL A 104 -7.64 -2.68 5.20
N SER A 105 -7.39 -1.72 6.11
CA SER A 105 -7.86 -1.80 7.49
C SER A 105 -9.38 -1.77 7.60
N LEU A 106 -10.06 -0.98 6.74
CA LEU A 106 -11.51 -0.95 6.63
C LEU A 106 -12.12 -2.28 6.16
N GLY A 107 -11.36 -3.08 5.43
CA GLY A 107 -11.75 -4.43 5.00
C GLY A 107 -11.62 -5.51 6.09
N LEU A 108 -11.05 -5.19 7.26
CA LEU A 108 -11.01 -6.11 8.40
C LEU A 108 -12.39 -6.19 9.07
N THR A 109 -12.65 -7.26 9.83
CA THR A 109 -13.88 -7.34 10.63
C THR A 109 -13.91 -6.25 11.68
N LYS A 110 -15.10 -5.75 12.08
CA LYS A 110 -15.22 -4.72 13.12
C LYS A 110 -14.56 -5.13 14.45
N ILE A 111 -14.64 -6.41 14.81
CA ILE A 111 -13.92 -6.97 15.97
C ILE A 111 -12.41 -6.79 15.81
N LYS A 112 -11.85 -7.15 14.66
CA LYS A 112 -10.41 -7.04 14.42
C LYS A 112 -9.94 -5.58 14.34
N GLN A 113 -10.76 -4.70 13.77
CA GLN A 113 -10.52 -3.25 13.78
C GLN A 113 -10.43 -2.74 15.22
N LYS A 114 -11.41 -3.06 16.08
CA LYS A 114 -11.40 -2.68 17.51
C LYS A 114 -10.22 -3.25 18.28
N GLN A 115 -9.89 -4.53 18.09
CA GLN A 115 -8.74 -5.19 18.74
C GLN A 115 -7.40 -4.54 18.39
N LEU A 116 -7.29 -3.94 17.21
CA LEU A 116 -6.08 -3.31 16.71
C LEU A 116 -6.12 -1.78 16.82
N ASP A 117 -7.16 -1.23 17.46
CA ASP A 117 -7.41 0.21 17.55
C ASP A 117 -7.42 0.93 16.19
N LEU A 118 -7.96 0.26 15.16
CA LEU A 118 -8.06 0.79 13.80
C LEU A 118 -9.47 1.34 13.54
N ASN A 119 -9.58 2.49 12.90
CA ASN A 119 -10.86 3.07 12.47
C ASN A 119 -11.87 3.26 13.62
N GLN A 120 -11.40 3.50 14.84
CA GLN A 120 -12.27 3.83 15.97
C GLN A 120 -12.68 5.30 15.82
N ASN A 121 -13.84 5.55 15.22
CA ASN A 121 -14.41 6.88 15.25
C ASN A 121 -14.93 7.15 16.67
N PRO A 122 -14.72 8.35 17.24
CA PRO A 122 -15.25 8.71 18.56
C PRO A 122 -16.77 8.62 18.71
N ASN A 123 -17.51 8.42 17.60
CA ASN A 123 -18.97 8.38 17.56
C ASN A 123 -19.56 6.96 17.39
N ASP A 124 -18.73 5.90 17.40
CA ASP A 124 -19.18 4.49 17.22
C ASP A 124 -19.36 3.73 18.56
N SER A 125 -19.47 4.45 19.70
CA SER A 125 -19.72 3.91 21.04
C SER A 125 -21.13 4.16 21.53
#